data_AF-A0A7X5CU85-F1
#
_entry.id   AF-A0A7X5CU85-F1
#
_cell.length_a   1.000
_cell.length_b   1.000
_cell.length_c   1.000
_cell.angle_alpha   90.00
_cell.angle_beta   90.00
_cell.angle_gamma   90.00
#
_symmetry.space_group_name_H-M   'P 1'
#
loop_
_entity.id
_entity.type
_entity.pdbx_description
1 polymer ?
#
loop_
_entity_poly.entity_id
_entity_poly.type
_entity_poly.pdbx_seq_one_letter_code
_entity_poly.pdbx_strand_id
1 'polypeptide(L)'
;MSELSYICKKGVGAIYGNMIRQVALKGTDTWQPIAYNMGEKSTSVGMQGNLNFNTIQVFGAVLKQIGEVSTTTEVRSEIFRKSGNIYVSQNFELHGLTNLNIDSFEAYLHYASGSYSVEENAGYIQNNLDIPIENLICVSSRHSEAISVTFIVEPIDELSERLIFTCDTKPIYDAIKSIHNTFASFVKGGDID
;
A
#
# COMPACT_ATOMS: atom_id res chain seq x y z
N MET A 1 1.98 16.76 11.21
CA MET A 1 1.02 16.80 10.10
C MET A 1 1.12 18.16 9.45
N SER A 2 1.31 18.17 8.14
CA SER A 2 1.40 19.39 7.33
C SER A 2 0.01 19.80 6.84
N GLU A 3 -0.26 21.10 6.81
CA GLU A 3 -1.45 21.63 6.14
C GLU A 3 -1.12 21.93 4.68
N LEU A 4 -1.94 21.41 3.78
CA LEU A 4 -1.80 21.63 2.35
C LEU A 4 -3.07 22.33 1.86
N SER A 5 -2.92 23.53 1.29
CA SER A 5 -4.05 24.37 0.89
C SER A 5 -4.03 24.71 -0.58
N TYR A 6 -5.22 24.71 -1.18
CA TYR A 6 -5.45 25.02 -2.60
C TYR A 6 -6.60 26.02 -2.73
N ILE A 7 -6.51 26.89 -3.73
CA ILE A 7 -7.61 27.79 -4.11
C ILE A 7 -8.33 27.17 -5.30
N CYS A 8 -9.65 27.10 -5.23
CA CYS A 8 -10.49 26.56 -6.29
C CYS A 8 -11.76 27.40 -6.46
N LYS A 9 -12.46 27.19 -7.58
CA LYS A 9 -13.74 27.86 -7.83
C LYS A 9 -14.77 27.41 -6.79
N LYS A 10 -15.70 28.28 -6.47
CA LYS A 10 -16.79 27.96 -5.56
C LYS A 10 -17.59 26.75 -6.05
N GLY A 11 -17.86 25.82 -5.14
CA GLY A 11 -18.65 24.60 -5.41
C GLY A 11 -17.86 23.40 -5.95
N VAL A 12 -16.55 23.52 -6.24
CA VAL A 12 -15.74 22.39 -6.73
C VAL A 12 -14.76 21.83 -5.69
N GLY A 13 -14.45 22.58 -4.65
CA GLY A 13 -13.54 22.20 -3.56
C GLY A 13 -14.00 20.95 -2.81
N ALA A 14 -15.30 20.80 -2.55
CA ALA A 14 -15.82 19.57 -1.94
C ALA A 14 -15.69 18.35 -2.88
N ILE A 15 -15.86 18.57 -4.19
CA ILE A 15 -15.73 17.53 -5.22
C ILE A 15 -14.27 17.10 -5.34
N TYR A 16 -13.36 18.05 -5.52
CA TYR A 16 -11.91 17.80 -5.58
C TYR A 16 -11.39 17.20 -4.28
N GLY A 17 -11.80 17.73 -3.13
CA GLY A 17 -11.46 17.22 -1.81
C GLY A 17 -11.83 15.75 -1.66
N ASN A 18 -13.07 15.39 -1.99
CA ASN A 18 -13.54 14.01 -1.88
C ASN A 18 -12.85 13.08 -2.89
N MET A 19 -12.66 13.53 -4.14
CA MET A 19 -11.99 12.73 -5.18
C MET A 19 -10.53 12.44 -4.81
N ILE A 20 -9.76 13.47 -4.45
CA ILE A 20 -8.35 13.34 -4.02
C ILE A 20 -8.26 12.46 -2.78
N ARG A 21 -9.12 12.67 -1.78
CA ARG A 21 -9.19 11.84 -0.57
C ARG A 21 -9.42 10.37 -0.93
N GLN A 22 -10.36 10.08 -1.82
CA GLN A 22 -10.64 8.69 -2.21
C GLN A 22 -9.46 8.06 -2.93
N VAL A 23 -8.82 8.75 -3.87
CA VAL A 23 -7.64 8.22 -4.59
C VAL A 23 -6.47 8.02 -3.63
N ALA A 24 -6.18 9.01 -2.79
CA ALA A 24 -5.11 8.92 -1.79
C ALA A 24 -5.31 7.74 -0.83
N LEU A 25 -6.55 7.46 -0.41
CA LEU A 25 -6.87 6.35 0.49
C LEU A 25 -6.97 5.00 -0.22
N LYS A 26 -7.46 4.95 -1.46
CA LYS A 26 -7.71 3.69 -2.19
C LYS A 26 -6.47 3.16 -2.87
N GLY A 27 -5.53 4.01 -3.27
CA GLY A 27 -4.18 3.55 -3.50
C GLY A 27 -3.33 4.44 -4.36
N THR A 28 -2.17 4.79 -3.80
CA THR A 28 -1.01 5.27 -4.52
C THR A 28 -0.08 4.09 -4.75
N ASP A 29 0.67 4.10 -5.86
CA ASP A 29 1.55 2.99 -6.18
C ASP A 29 2.63 2.83 -5.10
N THR A 30 2.57 1.72 -4.36
CA THR A 30 3.45 1.46 -3.22
C THR A 30 3.84 0.00 -3.17
N TRP A 31 5.02 -0.28 -2.61
CA TRP A 31 5.42 -1.64 -2.28
C TRP A 31 4.60 -2.10 -1.08
N GLN A 32 4.02 -3.30 -1.17
CA GLN A 32 3.39 -3.97 -0.04
C GLN A 32 3.71 -5.46 -0.04
N PRO A 33 3.79 -6.10 1.13
CA PRO A 33 3.90 -7.54 1.23
C PRO A 33 2.60 -8.20 0.78
N ILE A 34 2.72 -9.22 -0.06
CA ILE A 34 1.61 -10.02 -0.57
C ILE A 34 1.68 -11.47 -0.08
N ALA A 35 2.87 -11.95 0.29
CA ALA A 35 3.04 -13.22 0.98
C ALA A 35 4.34 -13.28 1.79
N TYR A 36 4.41 -14.26 2.68
CA TYR A 36 5.58 -14.55 3.49
C TYR A 36 5.94 -16.03 3.41
N ASN A 37 7.23 -16.31 3.38
CA ASN A 37 7.82 -17.64 3.55
C ASN A 37 8.63 -17.64 4.85
N MET A 38 8.06 -18.23 5.89
CA MET A 38 8.60 -18.19 7.27
C MET A 38 9.15 -19.54 7.74
N GLY A 39 9.63 -20.37 6.80
CA GLY A 39 10.04 -21.75 7.08
C GLY A 39 8.85 -22.71 7.04
N GLU A 40 9.13 -23.96 6.69
CA GLU A 40 8.14 -24.98 6.31
C GLU A 40 6.89 -24.97 7.21
N LYS A 41 5.73 -24.67 6.61
CA LYS A 41 4.52 -25.39 6.98
C LYS A 41 4.81 -26.86 6.67
N SER A 42 5.40 -27.59 7.62
CA SER A 42 5.21 -29.02 7.64
C SER A 42 3.69 -29.22 7.58
N THR A 43 3.23 -30.02 6.62
CA THR A 43 1.81 -30.38 6.46
C THR A 43 1.22 -31.09 7.68
N SER A 44 1.97 -31.20 8.78
CA SER A 44 1.46 -31.51 10.10
C SER A 44 0.71 -30.32 10.70
N VAL A 45 -0.61 -30.47 10.81
CA VAL A 45 -1.36 -29.91 11.94
C VAL A 45 -0.74 -30.48 13.22
N GLY A 46 0.30 -29.81 13.73
CA GLY A 46 1.07 -30.27 14.87
C GLY A 46 2.17 -29.29 15.20
N MET A 47 2.05 -28.64 16.36
CA MET A 47 3.09 -27.81 16.95
C MET A 47 4.43 -28.56 16.96
N GLN A 48 5.33 -28.22 16.05
CA GLN A 48 6.74 -28.58 16.18
C GLN A 48 7.59 -27.33 15.99
N GLY A 49 8.36 -27.03 17.04
CA GLY A 49 9.22 -25.86 17.15
C GLY A 49 8.62 -24.82 18.09
N ASN A 50 9.42 -24.29 19.01
CA ASN A 50 9.08 -23.24 19.99
C ASN A 50 8.70 -21.88 19.38
N LEU A 51 8.17 -21.86 18.15
CA LEU A 51 7.70 -20.67 17.47
C LEU A 51 6.20 -20.55 17.73
N ASN A 52 5.84 -19.65 18.66
CA ASN A 52 4.47 -19.18 18.80
C ASN A 52 4.12 -18.32 17.57
N PHE A 53 3.93 -18.97 16.43
CA PHE A 53 3.57 -18.30 15.19
C PHE A 53 2.06 -18.05 15.17
N ASN A 54 1.66 -16.82 15.48
CA ASN A 54 0.29 -16.39 15.28
C ASN A 54 0.18 -15.73 13.91
N THR A 55 -0.33 -16.46 12.92
CA THR A 55 -0.55 -16.00 11.54
C THR A 55 -1.33 -14.68 11.46
N ILE A 56 -2.15 -14.35 12.48
CA ILE A 56 -2.89 -13.08 12.55
C ILE A 56 -1.93 -11.87 12.60
N GLN A 57 -0.75 -12.02 13.20
CA GLN A 57 0.19 -10.92 13.39
C GLN A 57 0.72 -10.38 12.06
N VAL A 58 0.79 -11.26 11.05
CA VAL A 58 1.32 -10.88 9.74
C VAL A 58 0.37 -9.96 8.96
N PHE A 59 -0.93 -10.00 9.26
CA PHE A 59 -1.92 -9.11 8.66
C PHE A 59 -1.84 -7.67 9.20
N GLY A 60 -1.17 -7.46 10.34
CA GLY A 60 -0.98 -6.14 10.96
C GLY A 60 0.36 -5.49 10.61
N ALA A 61 1.18 -6.13 9.76
CA ALA A 61 2.50 -5.63 9.44
C ALA A 61 2.43 -4.35 8.59
N VAL A 62 3.30 -3.38 8.90
CA VAL A 62 3.41 -2.14 8.13
C VAL A 62 4.77 -2.10 7.45
N LEU A 63 4.77 -2.11 6.11
CA LEU A 63 5.98 -1.99 5.31
C LEU A 63 6.34 -0.52 5.11
N LYS A 64 7.61 -0.18 5.33
CA LYS A 64 8.17 1.13 5.09
C LYS A 64 9.38 1.01 4.19
N GLN A 65 9.36 1.69 3.05
CA GLN A 65 10.53 1.81 2.18
C GLN A 65 11.52 2.82 2.78
N ILE A 66 12.79 2.42 2.87
CA ILE A 66 13.90 3.24 3.39
C ILE A 66 15.02 3.49 2.37
N GLY A 67 15.05 2.72 1.28
CA GLY A 67 16.03 2.85 0.19
C GLY A 67 15.37 3.15 -1.16
N GLU A 68 16.17 3.50 -2.15
CA GLU A 68 15.70 3.61 -3.54
C GLU A 68 15.47 2.23 -4.14
N VAL A 69 14.27 2.02 -4.67
CA VAL A 69 13.85 0.74 -5.24
C VAL A 69 13.19 0.98 -6.59
N SER A 70 13.65 0.27 -7.62
CA SER A 70 13.04 0.31 -8.95
C SER A 70 11.58 -0.12 -8.88
N THR A 71 10.68 0.71 -9.43
CA THR A 71 9.26 0.39 -9.52
C THR A 71 9.01 -0.57 -10.67
N THR A 72 8.91 -1.86 -10.36
CA THR A 72 8.62 -2.94 -11.32
C THR A 72 7.30 -3.60 -10.96
N THR A 73 6.57 -4.07 -11.96
CA THR A 73 5.35 -4.87 -11.71
C THR A 73 5.69 -6.27 -11.19
N GLU A 74 6.90 -6.77 -11.45
CA GLU A 74 7.34 -8.09 -11.02
C GLU A 74 7.33 -8.26 -9.50
N VAL A 75 7.05 -9.49 -9.05
CA VAL A 75 7.13 -9.85 -7.63
C VAL A 75 8.58 -9.75 -7.17
N ARG A 76 8.79 -9.04 -6.08
CA ARG A 76 10.10 -8.85 -5.46
C ARG A 76 10.22 -9.73 -4.22
N SER A 77 11.26 -10.55 -4.14
CA SER A 77 11.62 -11.24 -2.88
C SER A 77 12.60 -10.39 -2.07
N GLU A 78 12.34 -10.26 -0.76
CA GLU A 78 13.23 -9.62 0.20
C GLU A 78 13.38 -10.48 1.45
N ILE A 79 14.63 -10.66 1.91
CA ILE A 79 14.94 -11.36 3.16
C ILE A 79 15.00 -10.35 4.29
N PHE A 80 14.03 -10.45 5.19
CA PHE A 80 13.90 -9.63 6.38
C PHE A 80 14.59 -10.30 7.56
N ARG A 81 15.45 -9.55 8.27
CA ARG A 81 16.16 -10.00 9.47
C ARG A 81 15.72 -9.20 10.68
N LYS A 82 15.58 -9.87 11.82
CA LYS A 82 15.16 -9.22 13.07
C LYS A 82 16.20 -8.19 13.51
N SER A 83 15.76 -6.98 13.80
CA SER A 83 16.57 -5.89 14.34
C SER A 83 15.78 -5.19 15.44
N GLY A 84 16.01 -5.61 16.69
CA GLY A 84 15.21 -5.19 17.82
C GLY A 84 13.74 -5.62 17.67
N ASN A 85 12.83 -4.64 17.62
CA ASN A 85 11.38 -4.83 17.53
C ASN A 85 10.83 -4.76 16.08
N ILE A 86 11.70 -4.59 15.10
CA ILE A 86 11.35 -4.49 13.68
C ILE A 86 12.12 -5.55 12.89
N TYR A 87 11.71 -5.76 11.64
CA TYR A 87 12.48 -6.54 10.69
C TYR A 87 13.00 -5.64 9.58
N VAL A 88 14.24 -5.85 9.17
CA VAL A 88 14.92 -4.99 8.20
C VAL A 88 15.48 -5.81 7.04
N SER A 89 15.38 -5.25 5.85
CA SER A 89 16.05 -5.70 4.62
C SER A 89 16.98 -4.57 4.13
N GLN A 90 17.51 -4.69 2.91
CA GLN A 90 18.36 -3.63 2.35
C GLN A 90 17.59 -2.31 2.16
N ASN A 91 16.35 -2.39 1.67
CA ASN A 91 15.59 -1.21 1.23
C ASN A 91 14.26 -1.03 1.98
N PHE A 92 13.91 -1.93 2.89
CA PHE A 92 12.63 -1.91 3.58
C PHE A 92 12.76 -2.24 5.07
N GLU A 93 11.88 -1.64 5.86
CA GLU A 93 11.59 -2.01 7.24
C GLU A 93 10.16 -2.53 7.34
N LEU A 94 9.96 -3.54 8.17
CA LEU A 94 8.66 -4.10 8.48
C LEU A 94 8.38 -3.95 9.99
N HIS A 95 7.32 -3.22 10.29
CA HIS A 95 6.87 -2.86 11.63
C HIS A 95 5.62 -3.66 12.02
N GLY A 96 5.31 -3.74 13.31
CA GLY A 96 4.06 -4.37 13.80
C GLY A 96 4.15 -5.89 14.06
N LEU A 97 5.31 -6.52 13.82
CA LEU A 97 5.54 -7.94 14.08
C LEU A 97 6.21 -8.22 15.44
N THR A 98 5.83 -7.50 16.49
CA THR A 98 6.55 -7.50 17.79
C THR A 98 6.57 -8.85 18.51
N ASN A 99 5.54 -9.68 18.30
CA ASN A 99 5.42 -11.00 18.91
C ASN A 99 5.98 -12.13 18.03
N LEU A 100 6.45 -11.80 16.82
CA LEU A 100 7.10 -12.75 15.94
C LEU A 100 8.56 -12.92 16.40
N ASN A 101 8.93 -14.14 16.79
CA ASN A 101 10.27 -14.45 17.29
C ASN A 101 11.04 -15.38 16.34
N ILE A 102 11.20 -14.96 15.09
CA ILE A 102 12.07 -15.63 14.11
C ILE A 102 13.24 -14.71 13.77
N ASP A 103 14.41 -15.28 13.51
CA ASP A 103 15.62 -14.49 13.22
C ASP A 103 15.54 -13.85 11.83
N SER A 104 14.95 -14.56 10.87
CA SER A 104 14.76 -14.08 9.52
C SER A 104 13.64 -14.82 8.80
N PHE A 105 13.04 -14.16 7.81
CA PHE A 105 12.10 -14.77 6.86
C PHE A 105 12.19 -14.07 5.50
N GLU A 106 11.59 -14.70 4.50
CA GLU A 106 11.44 -14.12 3.17
C GLU A 106 10.03 -13.55 3.01
N ALA A 107 9.92 -12.35 2.43
CA ALA A 107 8.65 -11.75 2.05
C ALA A 107 8.62 -11.48 0.55
N TYR A 108 7.46 -11.72 -0.05
CA TYR A 108 7.17 -11.39 -1.43
C TYR A 108 6.40 -10.08 -1.45
N LEU A 109 6.96 -9.09 -2.16
CA LEU A 109 6.45 -7.74 -2.27
C LEU A 109 5.91 -7.51 -3.68
N HIS A 110 4.88 -6.68 -3.77
CA HIS A 110 4.30 -6.23 -5.03
C HIS A 110 4.20 -4.71 -5.04
N TYR A 111 4.54 -4.09 -6.17
CA TYR A 111 4.33 -2.67 -6.41
C TYR A 111 3.08 -2.49 -7.26
N ALA A 112 2.02 -2.01 -6.64
CA ALA A 112 0.72 -1.80 -7.27
C ALA A 112 0.00 -0.63 -6.59
N SER A 113 -1.18 -0.29 -7.11
CA SER A 113 -2.14 0.61 -6.48
C SER A 113 -3.45 -0.13 -6.25
N GLY A 114 -4.12 0.18 -5.13
CA GLY A 114 -5.39 -0.47 -4.77
C GLY A 114 -5.31 -1.31 -3.51
N SER A 115 -6.34 -2.13 -3.32
CA SER A 115 -6.40 -3.15 -2.28
C SER A 115 -6.65 -4.50 -2.94
N TYR A 116 -5.92 -5.52 -2.51
CA TYR A 116 -6.02 -6.87 -3.04
C TYR A 116 -6.34 -7.84 -1.91
N SER A 117 -7.23 -8.79 -2.19
CA SER A 117 -7.57 -9.88 -1.28
C SER A 117 -6.43 -10.90 -1.17
N VAL A 118 -6.53 -11.80 -0.20
CA VAL A 118 -5.58 -12.91 -0.04
C VAL A 118 -5.60 -13.80 -1.29
N GLU A 119 -6.78 -14.05 -1.85
CA GLU A 119 -6.99 -14.90 -3.03
C GLU A 119 -6.41 -14.26 -4.30
N GLU A 120 -6.62 -12.96 -4.49
CA GLU A 120 -6.05 -12.22 -5.62
C GLU A 120 -4.52 -12.25 -5.58
N ASN A 121 -3.93 -12.01 -4.41
CA ASN A 121 -2.49 -12.07 -4.21
C ASN A 121 -1.93 -13.49 -4.36
N ALA A 122 -2.65 -14.50 -3.91
CA ALA A 122 -2.26 -15.90 -4.09
C ALA A 122 -2.24 -16.29 -5.57
N GLY A 123 -3.29 -15.92 -6.32
CA GLY A 123 -3.34 -16.12 -7.77
C GLY A 123 -2.25 -15.34 -8.51
N TYR A 124 -1.97 -14.12 -8.08
CA TYR A 124 -0.86 -13.32 -8.62
C TYR A 124 0.48 -14.03 -8.44
N ILE A 125 0.77 -14.56 -7.24
CA ILE A 125 2.01 -15.30 -6.98
C ILE A 125 2.10 -16.55 -7.85
N GLN A 126 1.05 -17.37 -7.90
CA GLN A 126 1.03 -18.61 -8.70
C GLN A 126 1.30 -18.37 -10.18
N ASN A 127 0.88 -17.22 -10.71
CA ASN A 127 1.09 -16.87 -12.11
C ASN A 127 2.47 -16.27 -12.41
N ASN A 128 3.18 -15.79 -11.39
CA ASN A 128 4.43 -15.03 -11.56
C ASN A 128 5.65 -15.71 -10.93
N LEU A 129 5.47 -16.69 -10.03
CA LEU A 129 6.53 -17.39 -9.32
C LEU A 129 6.32 -18.90 -9.40
N ASP A 130 7.40 -19.64 -9.63
CA ASP A 130 7.41 -21.11 -9.57
C ASP A 130 7.63 -21.59 -8.13
N ILE A 131 6.70 -21.22 -7.23
CA ILE A 131 6.75 -21.54 -5.80
C ILE A 131 5.42 -22.14 -5.36
N PRO A 132 5.41 -23.30 -4.68
CA PRO A 132 4.19 -23.88 -4.15
C PRO A 132 3.52 -22.93 -3.15
N ILE A 133 2.29 -22.48 -3.45
CA ILE A 133 1.53 -21.54 -2.62
C ILE A 133 1.28 -22.07 -1.21
N GLU A 134 1.25 -23.40 -1.06
CA GLU A 134 1.08 -24.12 0.20
C GLU A 134 2.20 -23.84 1.21
N ASN A 135 3.39 -23.51 0.72
CA ASN A 135 4.54 -23.13 1.55
C ASN A 135 4.48 -21.66 1.99
N LEU A 136 3.52 -20.90 1.46
CA LEU A 136 3.40 -19.47 1.67
C LEU A 136 2.25 -19.13 2.62
N ILE A 137 2.39 -17.97 3.26
CA ILE A 137 1.33 -17.29 3.99
C ILE A 137 0.97 -16.06 3.16
N CYS A 138 -0.07 -16.19 2.34
CA CYS A 138 -0.60 -15.08 1.56
C CYS A 138 -1.37 -14.12 2.46
N VAL A 139 -1.24 -12.82 2.21
CA VAL A 139 -1.90 -11.76 2.97
C VAL A 139 -2.62 -10.80 2.03
N SER A 140 -3.67 -10.16 2.54
CA SER A 140 -4.27 -9.01 1.84
C SER A 140 -3.30 -7.85 1.84
N SER A 141 -3.25 -7.09 0.75
CA SER A 141 -2.40 -5.90 0.66
C SER A 141 -3.24 -4.66 0.38
N ARG A 142 -2.91 -3.56 1.06
CA ARG A 142 -3.46 -2.23 0.77
C ARG A 142 -2.31 -1.32 0.36
N HIS A 143 -2.25 -1.01 -0.93
CA HIS A 143 -1.20 -0.20 -1.51
C HIS A 143 -1.55 1.28 -1.37
N SER A 144 -1.28 1.84 -0.20
CA SER A 144 -1.54 3.24 0.11
C SER A 144 -0.61 3.71 1.21
N GLU A 145 0.11 4.82 0.99
CA GLU A 145 0.85 5.50 2.06
C GLU A 145 -0.07 6.30 2.99
N ALA A 146 -1.29 6.62 2.56
CA ALA A 146 -2.23 7.40 3.37
C ALA A 146 -2.85 6.58 4.51
N ILE A 147 -2.55 6.95 5.76
CA ILE A 147 -3.22 6.42 6.95
C ILE A 147 -4.60 7.07 7.14
N SER A 148 -4.64 8.40 7.08
CA SER A 148 -5.87 9.19 7.16
C SER A 148 -5.77 10.43 6.27
N VAL A 149 -6.89 10.79 5.65
CA VAL A 149 -7.03 12.01 4.85
C VAL A 149 -8.35 12.66 5.19
N THR A 150 -8.29 13.86 5.75
CA THR A 150 -9.44 14.74 5.98
C THR A 150 -9.22 16.05 5.22
N PHE A 151 -10.32 16.73 4.92
CA PHE A 151 -10.28 18.04 4.30
C PHE A 151 -11.43 18.91 4.78
N ILE A 152 -11.22 20.22 4.72
CA ILE A 152 -12.25 21.24 4.91
C ILE A 152 -12.28 22.18 3.71
N VAL A 153 -13.42 22.83 3.51
CA VAL A 153 -13.61 23.85 2.46
C VAL A 153 -14.10 25.13 3.13
N GLU A 154 -13.36 26.21 2.91
CA GLU A 154 -13.67 27.53 3.48
C GLU A 154 -13.94 28.53 2.35
N PRO A 155 -15.01 29.33 2.42
CA PRO A 155 -15.23 30.39 1.44
C PRO A 155 -14.14 31.46 1.55
N ILE A 156 -13.58 31.90 0.42
CA ILE A 156 -12.67 33.05 0.35
C ILE A 156 -13.46 34.29 -0.07
N ASP A 157 -14.23 34.17 -1.16
CA ASP A 157 -15.04 35.23 -1.75
C ASP A 157 -16.28 34.63 -2.45
N GLU A 158 -17.00 35.44 -3.23
CA GLU A 158 -18.22 34.98 -3.93
C GLU A 158 -17.96 33.93 -5.03
N LEU A 159 -16.74 33.87 -5.56
CA LEU A 159 -16.34 33.04 -6.70
C LEU A 159 -15.32 31.95 -6.34
N SER A 160 -14.70 32.02 -5.17
CA SER A 160 -13.55 31.21 -4.79
C SER A 160 -13.68 30.61 -3.38
N GLU A 161 -13.15 29.40 -3.22
CA GLU A 161 -13.06 28.69 -1.95
C GLU A 161 -11.68 28.05 -1.76
N ARG A 162 -11.31 27.88 -0.50
CA ARG A 162 -10.05 27.27 -0.06
C ARG A 162 -10.32 25.83 0.33
N LEU A 163 -9.64 24.90 -0.32
CA LEU A 163 -9.61 23.48 0.06
C LEU A 163 -8.36 23.23 0.89
N ILE A 164 -8.51 22.74 2.11
CA ILE A 164 -7.42 22.48 3.05
C ILE A 164 -7.42 21.01 3.43
N PHE A 165 -6.30 20.31 3.18
CA PHE A 165 -6.10 18.93 3.61
C PHE A 165 -5.29 18.86 4.90
N THR A 166 -5.69 17.94 5.78
CA THR A 166 -4.96 17.59 7.01
C THR A 166 -4.50 16.15 6.92
N CYS A 167 -3.27 15.95 6.44
CA CYS A 167 -2.62 14.64 6.30
C CYS A 167 -1.13 14.80 5.96
N ASP A 168 -0.45 13.68 5.72
CA ASP A 168 0.87 13.70 5.08
C ASP A 168 0.74 14.18 3.63
N THR A 169 1.68 15.01 3.17
CA THR A 169 1.58 15.70 1.87
C THR A 169 1.83 14.78 0.68
N LYS A 170 2.72 13.79 0.81
CA LYS A 170 3.11 12.89 -0.28
C LYS A 170 1.90 12.13 -0.88
N PRO A 171 1.02 11.48 -0.08
CA PRO A 171 -0.17 10.83 -0.63
C PRO A 171 -1.10 11.76 -1.42
N ILE A 172 -1.19 13.04 -1.06
CA ILE A 172 -2.02 14.01 -1.78
C ILE A 172 -1.41 14.36 -3.13
N TYR A 173 -0.10 14.61 -3.18
CA TYR A 173 0.58 14.88 -4.44
C TYR A 173 0.50 13.70 -5.42
N ASP A 174 0.73 12.48 -4.92
CA ASP A 174 0.65 11.26 -5.72
C ASP A 174 -0.79 11.02 -6.22
N ALA A 175 -1.80 11.28 -5.39
CA ALA A 175 -3.21 11.21 -5.78
C ALA A 175 -3.57 12.22 -6.88
N ILE A 176 -3.13 13.48 -6.75
CA ILE A 176 -3.37 14.52 -7.77
C ILE A 176 -2.72 14.11 -9.11
N LYS A 177 -1.49 13.59 -9.07
CA LYS A 177 -0.78 13.10 -10.26
C LYS A 177 -1.51 11.93 -10.92
N SER A 178 -1.99 10.97 -10.13
CA SER A 178 -2.77 9.82 -10.60
C SER A 178 -4.07 10.26 -11.29
N ILE A 179 -4.79 11.21 -10.68
CA ILE A 179 -6.01 11.80 -11.25
C ILE A 179 -5.71 12.49 -12.58
N HIS A 180 -4.63 13.28 -12.65
CA HIS A 180 -4.23 13.96 -13.88
C HIS A 180 -3.94 12.98 -15.01
N ASN A 181 -3.17 11.92 -14.74
CA ASN A 181 -2.86 10.88 -15.72
C ASN A 181 -4.13 10.14 -16.18
N THR A 182 -5.06 9.89 -15.26
CA THR A 182 -6.35 9.25 -15.57
C THR A 182 -7.19 10.11 -16.49
N PHE A 183 -7.27 11.42 -16.25
CA PHE A 183 -8.00 12.31 -17.17
C PHE A 183 -7.27 12.50 -18.51
N ALA A 184 -5.94 12.40 -18.53
CA ALA A 184 -5.17 12.47 -19.77
C ALA A 184 -5.39 11.25 -20.68
N SER A 185 -5.77 10.10 -20.14
CA SER A 185 -6.09 8.90 -20.92
C SER A 185 -7.51 8.89 -21.50
N PHE A 186 -8.34 9.88 -21.15
CA PHE A 186 -9.67 9.99 -21.73
C PHE A 186 -9.53 10.34 -23.22
N VAL A 187 -9.99 9.44 -24.08
CA VAL A 187 -10.13 9.71 -25.50
C VAL A 187 -11.21 10.78 -25.66
N LYS A 188 -10.93 11.84 -26.44
CA LYS A 188 -11.97 12.81 -26.81
C LYS A 188 -13.11 12.07 -27.50
N GLY A 189 -14.28 12.04 -26.88
CA GLY A 189 -15.50 11.56 -27.53
C GLY A 189 -16.02 12.62 -28.51
N GLY A 190 -15.95 12.31 -29.81
CA GLY A 190 -16.49 13.08 -30.94
C GLY A 190 -15.64 12.85 -32.18
N ASP A 191 -16.09 12.27 -33.29
CA ASP A 191 -17.43 11.93 -33.75
C ASP A 191 -17.45 10.47 -34.27
N ILE A 192 -18.53 9.74 -33.99
CA ILE A 192 -18.88 8.57 -34.79
C ILE A 192 -19.61 9.16 -35.99
N ASP A 193 -18.92 9.27 -37.13
CA ASP A 193 -19.55 9.46 -38.43
C ASP A 193 -20.53 8.31 -38.75
#